data_AF-A0AA42AYD0-F1
#
_entry.id   AF-A0AA42AYD0-F1
#
_cell.length_a   1.000
_cell.length_b   1.000
_cell.length_c   1.000
_cell.angle_alpha   90.00
_cell.angle_beta   90.00
_cell.angle_gamma   90.00
#
_symmetry.space_group_name_H-M   'P 1'
#
loop_
_entity.id
_entity.type
_entity.pdbx_description
1 polymer ?
#
loop_
_entity_poly.entity_id
_entity_poly.type
_entity_poly.pdbx_seq_one_letter_code
_entity_poly.pdbx_strand_id
1 'polypeptide(L)'
;MLIQAISDQRSLAEKYMTSMELEAKIREMERSRKKQEKVVREVSEHLEECECETERSSEELSAAKEHAESIAKITPELSQQFLQMPTTIEELEATIQDDVSQANSILDMNRNVLDEYERRQKKIEDIAKKLEADEEELERRMAEIQSLKDKWLPMLRNLVAQINETFSRNFQEMAVAGEVSLDERELEFDKYGIFIKVKFRQEGQLQVLSARHQSGGERSVSTILYLVSLQDLTNCPFRVVDEINQGMDPINERKMFQQLVRAASQLNTPQCFLLTPKLLPDLEYSDACSVLTVMTGPWLKGASKVWSSGDSWGTIM
;
A
#
# COMPACT_ATOMS: atom_id res chain seq x y z
N MET A 1 29.67 -154.12 9.79
CA MET A 1 28.43 -153.53 10.30
C MET A 1 28.64 -152.43 11.36
N LEU A 2 29.78 -152.35 12.06
CA LEU A 2 30.02 -151.29 13.07
C LEU A 2 30.37 -149.89 12.52
N ILE A 3 30.93 -149.80 11.31
CA ILE A 3 31.38 -148.52 10.72
C ILE A 3 30.19 -147.66 10.23
N GLN A 4 29.10 -148.30 9.76
CA GLN A 4 27.91 -147.60 9.27
C GLN A 4 27.14 -146.90 10.40
N ALA A 5 26.97 -147.58 11.54
CA ALA A 5 26.24 -147.04 12.70
C ALA A 5 26.93 -145.82 13.33
N ILE A 6 28.27 -145.79 13.36
CA ILE A 6 29.03 -144.63 13.86
C ILE A 6 28.95 -143.45 12.88
N SER A 7 28.95 -143.70 11.57
CA SER A 7 28.76 -142.68 10.54
C SER A 7 27.38 -142.03 10.65
N ASP A 8 26.34 -142.84 10.85
CA ASP A 8 24.96 -142.35 10.97
C ASP A 8 24.75 -141.55 12.27
N GLN A 9 25.38 -141.96 13.37
CA GLN A 9 25.31 -141.23 14.64
C GLN A 9 26.04 -139.88 14.60
N ARG A 10 27.15 -139.79 13.85
CA ARG A 10 27.86 -138.53 13.59
C ARG A 10 27.05 -137.58 12.69
N SER A 11 26.46 -138.12 11.62
CA SER A 11 25.57 -137.35 10.72
C SER A 11 24.34 -136.81 11.44
N LEU A 12 23.77 -137.59 12.37
CA LEU A 12 22.64 -137.16 13.17
C LEU A 12 23.03 -136.01 14.12
N ALA A 13 24.19 -136.11 14.79
CA ALA A 13 24.68 -135.05 15.67
C ALA A 13 25.00 -133.75 14.90
N GLU A 14 25.59 -133.84 13.70
CA GLU A 14 25.83 -132.68 12.83
C GLU A 14 24.51 -132.01 12.39
N LYS A 15 23.48 -132.81 12.08
CA LYS A 15 22.13 -132.30 11.77
C LYS A 15 21.47 -131.62 12.97
N TYR A 16 21.64 -132.15 14.18
CA TYR A 16 21.13 -131.50 15.39
C TYR A 16 21.86 -130.20 15.71
N MET A 17 23.19 -130.16 15.57
CA MET A 17 23.98 -128.94 15.77
C MET A 17 23.62 -127.86 14.75
N THR A 18 23.50 -128.21 13.46
CA THR A 18 23.06 -127.27 12.42
C THR A 18 21.62 -126.81 12.62
N SER A 19 20.72 -127.68 13.11
CA SER A 19 19.35 -127.29 13.49
C SER A 19 19.34 -126.30 14.66
N MET A 20 20.16 -126.51 15.70
CA MET A 20 20.26 -125.57 16.81
C MET A 20 20.89 -124.23 16.41
N GLU A 21 21.88 -124.24 15.53
CA GLU A 21 22.46 -123.01 14.97
C GLU A 21 21.44 -122.23 14.12
N LEU A 22 20.67 -122.93 13.29
CA LEU A 22 19.57 -122.32 12.52
C LEU A 22 18.49 -121.74 13.44
N GLU A 23 18.08 -122.44 14.49
CA GLU A 23 17.13 -121.92 15.48
C GLU A 23 17.66 -120.72 16.27
N ALA A 24 18.95 -120.69 16.61
CA ALA A 24 19.57 -119.54 17.25
C ALA A 24 19.58 -118.33 16.31
N LYS A 25 19.89 -118.55 15.03
CA LYS A 25 19.92 -117.50 13.99
C LYS A 25 18.51 -116.98 13.68
N ILE A 26 17.50 -117.85 13.66
CA ILE A 26 16.08 -117.45 13.54
C ILE A 26 15.69 -116.58 14.73
N ARG A 27 16.02 -116.98 15.96
CA ARG A 27 15.72 -116.18 17.16
C ARG A 27 16.43 -114.82 17.17
N GLU A 28 17.65 -114.75 16.64
CA GLU A 28 18.37 -113.48 16.50
C GLU A 28 17.72 -112.57 15.45
N MET A 29 17.33 -113.12 14.29
CA MET A 29 16.62 -112.39 13.25
C MET A 29 15.22 -111.93 13.69
N GLU A 30 14.50 -112.72 14.49
CA GLU A 30 13.22 -112.30 15.05
C GLU A 30 13.37 -111.13 16.04
N ARG A 31 14.44 -111.13 16.85
CA ARG A 31 14.74 -110.02 17.75
C ARG A 31 15.16 -108.76 16.98
N SER A 32 15.94 -108.88 15.92
CA SER A 32 16.31 -107.73 15.09
C SER A 32 15.11 -107.17 14.33
N ARG A 33 14.24 -108.04 13.79
CA ARG A 33 12.97 -107.65 13.16
C ARG A 33 12.07 -106.90 14.14
N LYS A 34 11.92 -107.40 15.37
CA LYS A 34 11.09 -106.75 16.40
C LYS A 34 11.64 -105.40 16.86
N LYS A 35 12.97 -105.24 16.89
CA LYS A 35 13.61 -103.94 17.14
C LYS A 35 13.36 -102.96 15.98
N GLN A 36 13.50 -103.42 14.74
CA GLN A 36 13.23 -102.60 13.55
C GLN A 36 11.75 -102.21 13.47
N GLU A 37 10.81 -103.12 13.75
CA GLU A 37 9.38 -102.81 13.83
C GLU A 37 9.07 -101.72 14.90
N LYS A 38 9.76 -101.76 16.04
CA LYS A 38 9.60 -100.72 17.07
C LYS A 38 10.10 -99.35 16.61
N VAL A 39 11.27 -99.30 15.97
CA VAL A 39 11.84 -98.07 15.42
C VAL A 39 10.96 -97.50 14.29
N VAL A 40 10.45 -98.36 13.40
CA VAL A 40 9.52 -97.94 12.34
C VAL A 40 8.26 -97.32 12.93
N ARG A 41 7.71 -97.89 14.00
CA ARG A 41 6.55 -97.32 14.69
C ARG A 41 6.85 -95.97 15.36
N GLU A 42 7.96 -95.86 16.09
CA GLU A 42 8.38 -94.60 16.72
C GLU A 42 8.62 -93.49 15.67
N VAL A 43 9.22 -93.83 14.53
CA VAL A 43 9.43 -92.89 13.42
C VAL A 43 8.10 -92.51 12.76
N SER A 44 7.15 -93.44 12.62
CA SER A 44 5.82 -93.17 12.08
C SER A 44 5.02 -92.23 12.98
N GLU A 45 5.08 -92.43 14.31
CA GLU A 45 4.42 -91.56 15.28
C GLU A 45 5.00 -90.14 15.25
N HIS A 46 6.33 -89.98 15.17
CA HIS A 46 6.96 -88.67 15.01
C HIS A 46 6.69 -88.01 13.66
N LEU A 47 6.56 -88.80 12.58
CA LEU A 47 6.21 -88.26 11.27
C LEU A 47 4.78 -87.71 11.29
N GLU A 48 3.82 -88.45 11.86
CA GLU A 48 2.43 -88.00 12.02
C GLU A 48 2.34 -86.74 12.90
N GLU A 49 3.13 -86.65 13.97
CA GLU A 49 3.18 -85.47 14.84
C GLU A 49 3.75 -84.25 14.10
N CYS A 50 4.85 -84.41 13.36
CA CYS A 50 5.42 -83.33 12.53
C CYS A 50 4.48 -82.92 11.38
N GLU A 51 3.78 -83.86 10.75
CA GLU A 51 2.79 -83.58 9.71
C GLU A 51 1.63 -82.75 10.30
N CYS A 52 1.12 -83.14 11.47
CA CYS A 52 0.07 -82.41 12.19
C CYS A 52 0.52 -80.99 12.62
N GLU A 53 1.75 -80.83 13.13
CA GLU A 53 2.29 -79.50 13.46
C GLU A 53 2.50 -78.62 12.22
N THR A 54 2.92 -79.23 11.10
CA THR A 54 3.11 -78.52 9.84
C THR A 54 1.76 -78.08 9.25
N GLU A 55 0.76 -78.95 9.27
CA GLU A 55 -0.61 -78.63 8.85
C GLU A 55 -1.18 -77.51 9.72
N ARG A 56 -1.07 -77.62 11.05
CA ARG A 56 -1.53 -76.58 11.97
C ARG A 56 -0.84 -75.23 11.74
N SER A 57 0.48 -75.24 11.58
CA SER A 57 1.25 -74.01 11.30
C SER A 57 0.89 -73.42 9.93
N SER A 58 0.60 -74.27 8.95
CA SER A 58 0.13 -73.85 7.63
C SER A 58 -1.27 -73.25 7.69
N GLU A 59 -2.18 -73.83 8.48
CA GLU A 59 -3.53 -73.30 8.72
C GLU A 59 -3.48 -71.95 9.42
N GLU A 60 -2.68 -71.84 10.50
CA GLU A 60 -2.45 -70.58 11.23
C GLU A 60 -1.85 -69.51 10.32
N LEU A 61 -0.88 -69.87 9.46
CA LEU A 61 -0.30 -68.96 8.46
C LEU A 61 -1.34 -68.52 7.43
N SER A 62 -2.18 -69.45 6.94
CA SER A 62 -3.22 -69.15 5.96
C SER A 62 -4.29 -68.21 6.53
N ALA A 63 -4.73 -68.44 7.77
CA ALA A 63 -5.68 -67.61 8.47
C ALA A 63 -5.10 -66.21 8.76
N ALA A 64 -3.83 -66.15 9.19
CA ALA A 64 -3.14 -64.87 9.39
C ALA A 64 -2.99 -64.09 8.08
N LYS A 65 -2.68 -64.77 6.96
CA LYS A 65 -2.60 -64.16 5.63
C LYS A 65 -3.95 -63.64 5.16
N GLU A 66 -5.02 -64.42 5.28
CA GLU A 66 -6.38 -64.00 4.93
C GLU A 66 -6.83 -62.80 5.77
N HIS A 67 -6.52 -62.80 7.07
CA HIS A 67 -6.79 -61.68 7.95
C HIS A 67 -6.03 -60.42 7.52
N ALA A 68 -4.73 -60.53 7.22
CA ALA A 68 -3.93 -59.40 6.74
C ALA A 68 -4.45 -58.84 5.40
N GLU A 69 -4.79 -59.70 4.44
CA GLU A 69 -5.35 -59.30 3.15
C GLU A 69 -6.76 -58.67 3.27
N SER A 70 -7.53 -59.02 4.32
CA SER A 70 -8.81 -58.40 4.62
C SER A 70 -8.67 -56.95 5.12
N ILE A 71 -7.57 -56.64 5.81
CA ILE A 71 -7.27 -55.31 6.33
C ILE A 71 -6.69 -54.43 5.21
N ALA A 72 -5.75 -54.97 4.43
CA ALA A 72 -5.12 -54.27 3.32
C ALA A 72 -4.76 -55.24 2.19
N LYS A 73 -5.33 -55.01 0.99
CA LYS A 73 -4.96 -55.78 -0.20
C LYS A 73 -3.54 -55.39 -0.64
N ILE A 74 -2.65 -56.37 -0.72
CA ILE A 74 -1.28 -56.15 -1.21
C ILE A 74 -1.33 -55.78 -2.69
N THR A 75 -1.10 -54.51 -2.99
CA THR A 75 -0.82 -54.04 -4.35
C THR A 75 0.64 -54.34 -4.72
N PRO A 76 1.01 -54.36 -6.01
CA PRO A 76 2.38 -54.60 -6.45
C PRO A 76 3.40 -53.66 -5.79
N GLU A 77 2.99 -52.42 -5.52
CA GLU A 77 3.79 -51.40 -4.86
C GLU A 77 3.97 -51.69 -3.36
N LEU A 78 2.91 -52.11 -2.68
CA LEU A 78 2.97 -52.52 -1.27
C LEU A 78 3.81 -53.78 -1.08
N SER A 79 3.79 -54.70 -2.04
CA SER A 79 4.61 -55.91 -2.01
C SER A 79 6.11 -55.58 -2.05
N GLN A 80 6.53 -54.55 -2.79
CA GLN A 80 7.93 -54.13 -2.83
C GLN A 80 8.37 -53.45 -1.52
N GLN A 81 7.48 -52.68 -0.90
CA GLN A 81 7.76 -52.02 0.38
C GLN A 81 7.79 -53.01 1.54
N PHE A 82 6.91 -54.02 1.53
CA PHE A 82 6.90 -55.09 2.53
C PHE A 82 8.22 -55.87 2.58
N LEU A 83 8.87 -56.07 1.43
CA LEU A 83 10.19 -56.72 1.36
C LEU A 83 11.33 -55.90 2.00
N GLN A 84 11.13 -54.59 2.20
CA GLN A 84 12.09 -53.70 2.84
C GLN A 84 11.82 -53.54 4.34
N MET A 85 10.73 -54.11 4.85
CA MET A 85 10.35 -54.01 6.25
C MET A 85 11.13 -55.01 7.12
N PRO A 86 11.30 -54.69 8.41
CA PRO A 86 11.89 -55.62 9.38
C PRO A 86 11.16 -56.96 9.43
N THR A 87 11.91 -58.05 9.61
CA THR A 87 11.35 -59.41 9.68
C THR A 87 10.93 -59.83 11.10
N THR A 88 11.23 -59.03 12.11
CA THR A 88 10.92 -59.30 13.53
C THR A 88 9.73 -58.46 13.98
N ILE A 89 8.87 -59.07 14.80
CA ILE A 89 7.64 -58.45 15.29
C ILE A 89 7.98 -57.23 16.16
N GLU A 90 9.03 -57.31 16.98
CA GLU A 90 9.42 -56.22 17.86
C GLU A 90 9.89 -54.97 17.10
N GLU A 91 10.61 -55.14 15.98
CA GLU A 91 11.06 -54.02 15.15
C GLU A 91 9.91 -53.39 14.37
N LEU A 92 8.92 -54.20 13.93
CA LEU A 92 7.70 -53.71 13.31
C LEU A 92 6.85 -52.90 14.29
N GLU A 93 6.67 -53.38 15.52
CA GLU A 93 5.93 -52.65 16.57
C GLU A 93 6.63 -51.33 16.94
N ALA A 94 7.97 -51.33 17.03
CA ALA A 94 8.75 -50.12 17.25
C ALA A 94 8.58 -49.11 16.10
N THR A 95 8.62 -49.58 14.85
CA THR A 95 8.42 -48.73 13.67
C THR A 95 7.00 -48.14 13.64
N ILE A 96 5.99 -48.95 13.95
CA ILE A 96 4.59 -48.48 14.06
C ILE A 96 4.49 -47.41 15.15
N GLN A 97 5.12 -47.62 16.31
CA GLN A 97 5.09 -46.65 17.40
C GLN A 97 5.79 -45.34 17.04
N ASP A 98 6.93 -45.42 16.33
CA ASP A 98 7.65 -44.25 15.82
C ASP A 98 6.80 -43.49 14.79
N ASP A 99 6.20 -44.19 13.82
CA ASP A 99 5.29 -43.59 12.82
C ASP A 99 4.06 -42.95 13.48
N VAL A 100 3.47 -43.61 14.48
CA VAL A 100 2.35 -43.06 15.26
C VAL A 100 2.79 -41.81 16.03
N SER A 101 3.98 -41.81 16.62
CA SER A 101 4.52 -40.65 17.35
C SER A 101 4.79 -39.47 16.40
N GLN A 102 5.31 -39.75 15.20
CA GLN A 102 5.57 -38.76 14.17
C GLN A 102 4.26 -38.20 13.62
N ALA A 103 3.27 -39.04 13.36
CA ALA A 103 1.94 -38.64 12.93
C ALA A 103 1.24 -37.76 13.98
N ASN A 104 1.31 -38.13 15.25
CA ASN A 104 0.74 -37.33 16.35
C ASN A 104 1.44 -35.98 16.50
N SER A 105 2.76 -35.92 16.32
CA SER A 105 3.53 -34.66 16.31
C SER A 105 3.12 -33.72 15.16
N ILE A 106 2.76 -34.28 14.00
CA ILE A 106 2.24 -33.52 12.85
C ILE A 106 0.79 -33.07 13.09
N LEU A 107 -0.04 -33.91 13.70
CA LEU A 107 -1.45 -33.60 14.01
C LEU A 107 -1.59 -32.54 15.13
N ASP A 108 -0.58 -32.40 15.98
CA ASP A 108 -0.46 -31.29 16.95
C ASP A 108 -0.10 -29.94 16.32
N MET A 109 -0.11 -29.83 14.98
CA MET A 109 -0.18 -28.54 14.30
C MET A 109 -1.48 -27.83 14.69
N ASN A 110 -1.34 -26.99 15.71
CA ASN A 110 -2.34 -26.12 16.30
C ASN A 110 -3.28 -25.57 15.22
N ARG A 111 -4.50 -26.12 15.13
CA ARG A 111 -5.53 -25.79 14.11
C ARG A 111 -5.77 -24.28 13.97
N ASN A 112 -5.50 -23.54 15.05
CA ASN A 112 -5.49 -22.09 15.10
C ASN A 112 -4.54 -21.43 14.07
N VAL A 113 -3.42 -22.06 13.71
CA VAL A 113 -2.44 -21.53 12.73
C VAL A 113 -3.04 -21.56 11.32
N LEU A 114 -3.81 -22.60 11.00
CA LEU A 114 -4.48 -22.75 9.70
C LEU A 114 -5.62 -21.72 9.59
N ASP A 115 -6.45 -21.62 10.63
CA ASP A 115 -7.50 -20.59 10.72
C ASP A 115 -6.93 -19.17 10.68
N GLU A 116 -5.77 -18.94 11.31
CA GLU A 116 -5.07 -17.66 11.29
C GLU A 116 -4.49 -17.35 9.91
N TYR A 117 -3.91 -18.34 9.23
CA TYR A 117 -3.42 -18.20 7.86
C TYR A 117 -4.56 -17.82 6.91
N GLU A 118 -5.68 -18.56 6.94
CA GLU A 118 -6.86 -18.27 6.12
C GLU A 118 -7.42 -16.87 6.40
N ARG A 119 -7.51 -16.48 7.69
CA ARG A 119 -7.96 -15.14 8.09
C ARG A 119 -7.01 -14.06 7.58
N ARG A 120 -5.69 -14.26 7.66
CA ARG A 120 -4.69 -13.31 7.17
C ARG A 120 -4.73 -13.23 5.65
N GLN A 121 -4.87 -14.34 4.95
CA GLN A 121 -5.00 -14.38 3.50
C GLN A 121 -6.21 -13.56 3.03
N LYS A 122 -7.38 -13.77 3.66
CA LYS A 122 -8.59 -12.98 3.37
C LYS A 122 -8.38 -11.49 3.66
N LYS A 123 -7.73 -11.16 4.78
CA LYS A 123 -7.43 -9.77 5.15
C LYS A 123 -6.48 -9.09 4.15
N ILE A 124 -5.48 -9.81 3.66
CA ILE A 124 -4.57 -9.31 2.62
C ILE A 124 -5.35 -9.04 1.34
N GLU A 125 -6.22 -9.96 0.92
CA GLU A 125 -7.05 -9.79 -0.26
C GLU A 125 -8.00 -8.58 -0.13
N ASP A 126 -8.63 -8.41 1.03
CA ASP A 126 -9.50 -7.26 1.31
C ASP A 126 -8.73 -5.93 1.30
N ILE A 127 -7.50 -5.90 1.84
CA ILE A 127 -6.64 -4.71 1.83
C ILE A 127 -6.14 -4.42 0.41
N ALA A 128 -5.76 -5.43 -0.35
CA ALA A 128 -5.31 -5.28 -1.73
C ALA A 128 -6.40 -4.67 -2.61
N LYS A 129 -7.65 -5.16 -2.49
CA LYS A 129 -8.81 -4.60 -3.19
C LYS A 129 -9.09 -3.15 -2.80
N LYS A 130 -8.93 -2.80 -1.51
CA LYS A 130 -9.07 -1.41 -1.05
C LYS A 130 -7.97 -0.51 -1.61
N LEU A 131 -6.73 -1.00 -1.63
CA LEU A 131 -5.61 -0.25 -2.17
C LEU A 131 -5.82 0.05 -3.66
N GLU A 132 -6.23 -0.94 -4.44
CA GLU A 132 -6.55 -0.77 -5.86
C GLU A 132 -7.66 0.26 -6.07
N ALA A 133 -8.74 0.19 -5.27
CA ALA A 133 -9.82 1.18 -5.32
C ALA A 133 -9.38 2.60 -4.92
N ASP A 134 -8.53 2.72 -3.90
CA ASP A 134 -7.99 3.99 -3.42
C ASP A 134 -7.00 4.59 -4.45
N GLU A 135 -6.21 3.77 -5.14
CA GLU A 135 -5.31 4.17 -6.23
C GLU A 135 -6.12 4.69 -7.44
N GLU A 136 -7.16 3.98 -7.86
CA GLU A 136 -8.06 4.44 -8.93
C GLU A 136 -8.75 5.77 -8.57
N GLU A 137 -9.20 5.93 -7.32
CA GLU A 137 -9.81 7.17 -6.86
C GLU A 137 -8.79 8.31 -6.79
N LEU A 138 -7.56 8.05 -6.34
CA LEU A 138 -6.49 9.04 -6.32
C LEU A 138 -6.18 9.54 -7.74
N GLU A 139 -6.04 8.64 -8.71
CA GLU A 139 -5.82 9.00 -10.12
C GLU A 139 -6.98 9.84 -10.68
N ARG A 140 -8.23 9.45 -10.39
CA ARG A 140 -9.43 10.21 -10.77
C ARG A 140 -9.39 11.63 -10.21
N ARG A 141 -9.09 11.79 -8.92
CA ARG A 141 -9.00 13.10 -8.25
C ARG A 141 -7.86 13.95 -8.79
N MET A 142 -6.70 13.36 -9.06
CA MET A 142 -5.58 14.06 -9.68
C MET A 142 -5.94 14.57 -11.08
N ALA A 143 -6.62 13.75 -11.89
CA ALA A 143 -7.11 14.15 -13.20
C ALA A 143 -8.16 15.29 -13.12
N GLU A 144 -9.07 15.24 -12.14
CA GLU A 144 -10.02 16.33 -11.87
C GLU A 144 -9.29 17.64 -11.53
N ILE A 145 -8.32 17.60 -10.60
CA ILE A 145 -7.51 18.77 -10.19
C ILE A 145 -6.77 19.34 -11.40
N GLN A 146 -6.16 18.48 -12.23
CA GLN A 146 -5.44 18.93 -13.41
C GLN A 146 -6.38 19.58 -14.43
N SER A 147 -7.55 18.98 -14.69
CA SER A 147 -8.56 19.56 -15.59
C SER A 147 -9.08 20.92 -15.11
N LEU A 148 -9.28 21.07 -13.79
CA LEU A 148 -9.65 22.34 -13.17
C LEU A 148 -8.54 23.38 -13.32
N LYS A 149 -7.28 22.99 -13.05
CA LYS A 149 -6.11 23.84 -13.20
C LYS A 149 -5.94 24.33 -14.64
N ASP A 150 -6.10 23.45 -15.63
CA ASP A 150 -5.95 23.78 -17.06
C ASP A 150 -7.00 24.79 -17.54
N LYS A 151 -8.16 24.87 -16.88
CA LYS A 151 -9.18 25.88 -17.17
C LYS A 151 -8.96 27.17 -16.38
N TRP A 152 -8.67 27.05 -15.09
CA TRP A 152 -8.55 28.18 -14.17
C TRP A 152 -7.26 28.98 -14.38
N LEU A 153 -6.12 28.32 -14.52
CA LEU A 153 -4.81 28.97 -14.58
C LEU A 153 -4.66 29.91 -15.79
N PRO A 154 -5.10 29.56 -17.01
CA PRO A 154 -5.08 30.51 -18.13
C PRO A 154 -5.97 31.74 -17.90
N MET A 155 -7.13 31.58 -17.27
CA MET A 155 -8.00 32.72 -16.92
C MET A 155 -7.30 33.64 -15.91
N LEU A 156 -6.67 33.08 -14.89
CA LEU A 156 -5.90 33.84 -13.91
C LEU A 156 -4.71 34.56 -14.55
N ARG A 157 -3.93 33.88 -15.40
CA ARG A 157 -2.81 34.48 -16.14
C ARG A 157 -3.27 35.63 -17.03
N ASN A 158 -4.40 35.48 -17.71
CA ASN A 158 -4.96 36.55 -18.54
C ASN A 158 -5.38 37.77 -17.70
N LEU A 159 -6.02 37.55 -16.54
CA LEU A 159 -6.36 38.64 -15.63
C LEU A 159 -5.10 39.37 -15.14
N VAL A 160 -4.07 38.63 -14.71
CA VAL A 160 -2.80 39.23 -14.26
C VAL A 160 -2.10 39.96 -15.41
N ALA A 161 -2.16 39.46 -16.64
CA ALA A 161 -1.61 40.14 -17.81
C ALA A 161 -2.31 41.48 -18.09
N GLN A 162 -3.65 41.54 -17.98
CA GLN A 162 -4.42 42.78 -18.12
C GLN A 162 -4.08 43.80 -17.02
N ILE A 163 -3.92 43.33 -15.77
CA ILE A 163 -3.46 44.17 -14.65
C ILE A 163 -2.07 44.70 -14.95
N ASN A 164 -1.15 43.84 -15.40
CA ASN A 164 0.22 44.19 -15.71
C ASN A 164 0.30 45.23 -16.85
N GLU A 165 -0.50 45.09 -17.91
CA GLU A 165 -0.52 46.06 -19.01
C GLU A 165 -0.90 47.47 -18.53
N THR A 166 -1.97 47.57 -17.74
CA THR A 166 -2.40 48.85 -17.17
C THR A 166 -1.40 49.39 -16.15
N PHE A 167 -0.84 48.51 -15.31
CA PHE A 167 0.16 48.88 -14.31
C PHE A 167 1.45 49.40 -14.95
N SER A 168 1.99 48.67 -15.92
CA SER A 168 3.20 49.06 -16.65
C SER A 168 3.00 50.36 -17.41
N ARG A 169 1.83 50.57 -18.05
CA ARG A 169 1.49 51.85 -18.70
C ARG A 169 1.50 53.01 -17.71
N ASN A 170 0.79 52.87 -16.59
CA ASN A 170 0.71 53.90 -15.56
C ASN A 170 2.10 54.22 -14.95
N PHE A 171 2.94 53.20 -14.77
CA PHE A 171 4.32 53.38 -14.31
C PHE A 171 5.21 54.10 -15.33
N GLN A 172 5.07 53.76 -16.62
CA GLN A 172 5.82 54.42 -17.70
C GLN A 172 5.48 55.90 -17.81
N GLU A 173 4.22 56.29 -17.62
CA GLU A 173 3.81 57.70 -17.57
C GLU A 173 4.46 58.47 -16.42
N MET A 174 4.83 57.80 -15.33
CA MET A 174 5.60 58.41 -14.24
C MET A 174 7.12 58.48 -14.50
N ALA A 175 7.58 58.02 -15.68
CA ALA A 175 8.98 57.80 -16.05
C ALA A 175 9.71 56.72 -15.22
N VAL A 176 8.96 55.70 -14.79
CA VAL A 176 9.39 54.60 -13.94
C VAL A 176 9.02 53.26 -14.61
N ALA A 177 9.65 52.15 -14.25
CA ALA A 177 9.24 50.83 -14.73
C ALA A 177 8.60 50.00 -13.61
N GLY A 178 7.52 49.30 -13.94
CA GLY A 178 6.81 48.41 -13.03
C GLY A 178 6.23 47.21 -13.78
N GLU A 179 6.20 46.07 -13.11
CA GLU A 179 5.67 44.79 -13.62
C GLU A 179 4.89 44.09 -12.51
N VAL A 180 3.72 43.54 -12.86
CA VAL A 180 2.94 42.64 -12.03
C VAL A 180 3.02 41.25 -12.65
N SER A 181 3.45 40.27 -11.87
CA SER A 181 3.56 38.87 -12.32
C SER A 181 2.93 37.92 -11.32
N LEU A 182 2.35 36.82 -11.82
CA LEU A 182 1.83 35.74 -11.00
C LEU A 182 2.99 34.86 -10.52
N ASP A 183 3.09 34.63 -9.21
CA ASP A 183 4.01 33.65 -8.63
C ASP A 183 3.32 32.28 -8.59
N GLU A 184 3.63 31.46 -9.58
CA GLU A 184 3.06 30.13 -9.73
C GLU A 184 3.91 29.09 -9.00
N ARG A 185 3.26 28.21 -8.23
CA ARG A 185 3.89 27.15 -7.44
C ARG A 185 3.25 25.79 -7.73
N GLU A 186 3.24 25.40 -9.00
CA GLU A 186 2.72 24.11 -9.49
C GLU A 186 1.41 23.62 -8.84
N LEU A 187 1.47 22.75 -7.83
CA LEU A 187 0.34 22.17 -7.08
C LEU A 187 0.15 22.78 -5.67
N GLU A 188 1.06 23.64 -5.22
CA GLU A 188 1.00 24.35 -3.94
C GLU A 188 0.19 25.64 -4.10
N PHE A 189 -1.12 25.50 -4.34
CA PHE A 189 -2.03 26.62 -4.61
C PHE A 189 -2.10 27.66 -3.48
N ASP A 190 -1.84 27.25 -2.24
CA ASP A 190 -1.75 28.11 -1.05
C ASP A 190 -0.56 29.08 -1.10
N LYS A 191 0.49 28.73 -1.85
CA LYS A 191 1.68 29.55 -2.05
C LYS A 191 1.62 30.46 -3.28
N TYR A 192 0.52 30.41 -4.05
CA TYR A 192 0.35 31.32 -5.18
C TYR A 192 0.28 32.75 -4.67
N GLY A 193 0.92 33.66 -5.40
CA GLY A 193 1.00 35.05 -5.00
C GLY A 193 1.08 35.99 -6.19
N ILE A 194 0.93 37.28 -5.92
CA ILE A 194 1.17 38.34 -6.89
C ILE A 194 2.46 39.04 -6.52
N PHE A 195 3.40 39.07 -7.46
CA PHE A 195 4.60 39.88 -7.32
C PHE A 195 4.42 41.21 -8.04
N ILE A 196 4.52 42.28 -7.26
CA ILE A 196 4.64 43.64 -7.77
C ILE A 196 6.13 43.97 -7.79
N LYS A 197 6.71 44.13 -8.98
CA LYS A 197 8.11 44.48 -9.18
C LYS A 197 8.20 45.90 -9.68
N VAL A 198 9.11 46.69 -9.12
CA VAL A 198 9.25 48.12 -9.44
C VAL A 198 10.71 48.52 -9.58
N LYS A 199 10.95 49.53 -10.41
CA LYS A 199 12.27 50.10 -10.67
C LYS A 199 12.18 51.62 -10.77
N PHE A 200 12.57 52.30 -9.70
CA PHE A 200 12.58 53.77 -9.56
C PHE A 200 13.84 54.47 -10.09
N ARG A 201 14.93 53.74 -10.30
CA ARG A 201 16.22 54.29 -10.77
C ARG A 201 16.56 53.72 -12.15
N GLN A 202 17.06 54.54 -13.06
CA GLN A 202 17.39 54.10 -14.43
C GLN A 202 18.42 52.96 -14.47
N GLU A 203 19.38 52.94 -13.56
CA GLU A 203 20.45 51.92 -13.48
C GLU A 203 20.07 50.68 -12.65
N GLY A 204 18.85 50.61 -12.09
CA GLY A 204 18.40 49.49 -11.27
C GLY A 204 17.84 48.30 -12.06
N GLN A 205 17.67 47.16 -11.39
CA GLN A 205 16.83 46.05 -11.88
C GLN A 205 15.42 46.15 -11.28
N LEU A 206 14.44 45.48 -11.91
CA LEU A 206 13.11 45.31 -11.33
C LEU A 206 13.21 44.44 -10.08
N GLN A 207 12.80 44.98 -8.94
CA GLN A 207 12.82 44.26 -7.66
C GLN A 207 11.42 44.15 -7.09
N VAL A 208 11.13 43.01 -6.46
CA VAL A 208 9.87 42.81 -5.74
C VAL A 208 9.73 43.89 -4.66
N LEU A 209 8.54 44.48 -4.60
CA LEU A 209 8.20 45.53 -3.65
C LEU A 209 8.40 45.02 -2.21
N SER A 210 9.29 45.69 -1.47
CA SER A 210 9.74 45.26 -0.16
C SER A 210 10.10 46.47 0.71
N ALA A 211 9.82 46.38 2.01
CA ALA A 211 10.23 47.41 2.96
C ALA A 211 11.76 47.62 3.03
N ARG A 212 12.56 46.67 2.55
CA ARG A 212 14.03 46.74 2.61
C ARG A 212 14.66 47.51 1.45
N HIS A 213 13.99 47.57 0.30
CA HIS A 213 14.58 48.09 -0.94
C HIS A 213 13.97 49.41 -1.40
N GLN A 214 12.71 49.68 -1.04
CA GLN A 214 11.99 50.89 -1.47
C GLN A 214 11.64 51.78 -0.27
N SER A 215 11.67 53.10 -0.50
CA SER A 215 11.23 54.10 0.46
C SER A 215 9.73 53.98 0.76
N GLY A 216 9.27 54.56 1.88
CA GLY A 216 7.85 54.58 2.24
C GLY A 216 6.99 55.19 1.13
N GLY A 217 7.43 56.31 0.54
CA GLY A 217 6.71 56.97 -0.54
C GLY A 217 6.64 56.15 -1.84
N GLU A 218 7.74 55.53 -2.26
CA GLU A 218 7.76 54.63 -3.42
C GLU A 218 6.82 53.43 -3.25
N ARG A 219 6.74 52.89 -2.03
CA ARG A 219 5.79 51.82 -1.70
C ARG A 219 4.34 52.26 -1.79
N SER A 220 4.02 53.45 -1.26
CA SER A 220 2.69 54.02 -1.35
C SER A 220 2.29 54.23 -2.82
N VAL A 221 3.13 54.90 -3.61
CA VAL A 221 2.90 55.13 -5.05
C VAL A 221 2.64 53.81 -5.78
N SER A 222 3.50 52.80 -5.57
CA SER A 222 3.38 51.50 -6.23
C SER A 222 2.07 50.79 -5.88
N THR A 223 1.67 50.86 -4.60
CA THR A 223 0.44 50.24 -4.11
C THR A 223 -0.78 50.92 -4.72
N ILE A 224 -0.78 52.25 -4.80
CA ILE A 224 -1.89 53.02 -5.35
C ILE A 224 -2.03 52.75 -6.85
N LEU A 225 -0.94 52.80 -7.60
CA LEU A 225 -0.98 52.49 -9.02
C LEU A 225 -1.45 51.07 -9.29
N TYR A 226 -1.10 50.12 -8.42
CA TYR A 226 -1.64 48.77 -8.49
C TYR A 226 -3.17 48.77 -8.28
N LEU A 227 -3.68 49.46 -7.27
CA LEU A 227 -5.12 49.61 -7.03
C LEU A 227 -5.85 50.29 -8.20
N VAL A 228 -5.25 51.32 -8.79
CA VAL A 228 -5.77 51.97 -10.01
C VAL A 228 -5.77 51.00 -11.18
N SER A 229 -4.80 50.09 -11.28
CA SER A 229 -4.75 49.10 -12.38
C SER A 229 -5.81 48.00 -12.24
N LEU A 230 -6.34 47.79 -11.03
CA LEU A 230 -7.47 46.89 -10.77
C LEU A 230 -8.82 47.56 -11.07
N GLN A 231 -8.84 48.86 -11.33
CA GLN A 231 -10.06 49.63 -11.49
C GLN A 231 -10.96 49.10 -12.61
N ASP A 232 -10.36 48.80 -13.75
CA ASP A 232 -11.08 48.38 -14.97
C ASP A 232 -11.61 46.95 -14.86
N LEU A 233 -11.07 46.15 -13.94
CA LEU A 233 -11.44 44.75 -13.72
C LEU A 233 -12.43 44.57 -12.56
N THR A 234 -12.73 45.63 -11.82
CA THR A 234 -13.56 45.57 -10.62
C THR A 234 -14.86 46.34 -10.84
N ASN A 235 -15.99 45.65 -10.73
CA ASN A 235 -17.30 46.30 -10.75
C ASN A 235 -17.67 46.78 -9.33
N CYS A 236 -17.33 48.02 -9.02
CA CYS A 236 -17.71 48.67 -7.76
C CYS A 236 -18.38 50.00 -8.06
N PRO A 237 -19.52 50.35 -7.43
CA PRO A 237 -20.27 51.57 -7.78
C PRO A 237 -19.59 52.85 -7.28
N PHE A 238 -18.90 52.77 -6.13
CA PHE A 238 -18.14 53.88 -5.56
C PHE A 238 -16.83 53.41 -4.95
N ARG A 239 -15.83 54.29 -4.91
CA ARG A 239 -14.55 54.09 -4.24
C ARG A 239 -14.27 55.28 -3.32
N VAL A 240 -13.77 54.99 -2.11
CA VAL A 240 -13.36 56.02 -1.16
C VAL A 240 -11.89 55.81 -0.86
N VAL A 241 -11.12 56.88 -1.01
CA VAL A 241 -9.68 56.91 -0.82
C VAL A 241 -9.40 57.98 0.23
N ASP A 242 -8.77 57.60 1.34
CA ASP A 242 -8.49 58.50 2.46
C ASP A 242 -6.99 58.55 2.77
N GLU A 243 -6.50 59.75 3.07
CA GLU A 243 -5.12 60.05 3.49
C GLU A 243 -4.00 59.46 2.60
N ILE A 244 -4.29 59.33 1.31
CA ILE A 244 -3.41 58.67 0.34
C ILE A 244 -2.10 59.43 0.06
N ASN A 245 -2.03 60.72 0.40
CA ASN A 245 -0.84 61.54 0.19
C ASN A 245 0.18 61.57 1.35
N GLN A 246 -0.10 60.92 2.47
CA GLN A 246 0.82 61.03 3.62
C GLN A 246 2.12 60.24 3.39
N GLY A 247 3.26 60.86 3.69
CA GLY A 247 4.58 60.20 3.66
C GLY A 247 5.24 60.07 2.28
N MET A 248 4.77 60.80 1.27
CA MET A 248 5.41 60.90 -0.04
C MET A 248 6.07 62.26 -0.26
N ASP A 249 7.06 62.31 -1.15
CA ASP A 249 7.62 63.58 -1.61
C ASP A 249 6.63 64.32 -2.56
N PRO A 250 6.76 65.65 -2.71
CA PRO A 250 5.84 66.44 -3.53
C PRO A 250 5.77 66.04 -5.02
N ILE A 251 6.84 65.45 -5.56
CA ILE A 251 6.92 65.08 -6.98
C ILE A 251 6.10 63.82 -7.24
N ASN A 252 6.32 62.81 -6.42
CA ASN A 252 5.60 61.53 -6.47
C ASN A 252 4.14 61.71 -6.08
N GLU A 253 3.85 62.55 -5.09
CA GLU A 253 2.48 62.93 -4.71
C GLU A 253 1.72 63.53 -5.89
N ARG A 254 2.30 64.51 -6.58
CA ARG A 254 1.66 65.14 -7.73
C ARG A 254 1.40 64.16 -8.86
N LYS A 255 2.40 63.36 -9.24
CA LYS A 255 2.26 62.37 -10.31
C LYS A 255 1.20 61.32 -9.98
N MET A 256 1.17 60.81 -8.75
CA MET A 256 0.17 59.84 -8.32
C MET A 256 -1.24 60.43 -8.36
N PHE A 257 -1.43 61.65 -7.85
CA PHE A 257 -2.72 62.34 -7.91
C PHE A 257 -3.20 62.58 -9.34
N GLN A 258 -2.30 63.00 -10.25
CA GLN A 258 -2.64 63.16 -11.66
C GLN A 258 -3.14 61.85 -12.28
N GLN A 259 -2.45 60.73 -12.00
CA GLN A 259 -2.87 59.42 -12.49
C GLN A 259 -4.21 58.98 -11.90
N LEU A 260 -4.42 59.17 -10.60
CA LEU A 260 -5.67 58.83 -9.93
C LEU A 260 -6.85 59.63 -10.49
N VAL A 261 -6.69 60.95 -10.64
CA VAL A 261 -7.73 61.82 -11.21
C VAL A 261 -8.04 61.44 -12.65
N ARG A 262 -7.01 61.19 -13.47
CA ARG A 262 -7.18 60.74 -14.86
C ARG A 262 -7.94 59.43 -14.94
N ALA A 263 -7.55 58.42 -14.15
CA ALA A 263 -8.21 57.12 -14.13
C ALA A 263 -9.65 57.20 -13.62
N ALA A 264 -9.93 58.04 -12.61
CA ALA A 264 -11.27 58.23 -12.07
C ALA A 264 -12.19 59.10 -12.94
N SER A 265 -11.63 59.84 -13.91
CA SER A 265 -12.39 60.73 -14.80
C SER A 265 -12.74 60.12 -16.14
N GLN A 266 -12.44 58.82 -16.36
CA GLN A 266 -12.75 58.15 -17.62
C GLN A 266 -14.25 57.84 -17.73
N LEU A 267 -14.72 57.61 -18.96
CA LEU A 267 -16.11 57.25 -19.18
C LEU A 267 -16.38 55.86 -18.59
N ASN A 268 -17.53 55.67 -17.95
CA ASN A 268 -17.94 54.43 -17.28
C ASN A 268 -17.07 53.99 -16.09
N THR A 269 -16.32 54.90 -15.47
CA THR A 269 -15.63 54.59 -14.22
C THR A 269 -16.50 54.84 -12.98
N PRO A 270 -16.32 54.05 -11.90
CA PRO A 270 -16.99 54.26 -10.62
C PRO A 270 -16.79 55.66 -10.04
N GLN A 271 -17.75 56.12 -9.24
CA GLN A 271 -17.60 57.39 -8.52
C GLN A 271 -16.47 57.28 -7.49
N CYS A 272 -15.46 58.15 -7.58
CA CYS A 272 -14.32 58.15 -6.65
C CYS A 272 -14.39 59.36 -5.71
N PHE A 273 -14.38 59.10 -4.41
CA PHE A 273 -14.23 60.09 -3.35
C PHE A 273 -12.78 60.07 -2.87
N LEU A 274 -12.13 61.22 -2.94
CA LEU A 274 -10.77 61.41 -2.47
C LEU A 274 -10.77 62.37 -1.29
N LEU A 275 -10.43 61.86 -0.12
CA LEU A 275 -10.30 62.60 1.11
C LEU A 275 -8.81 62.91 1.30
N THR A 276 -8.48 64.19 1.29
CA THR A 276 -7.10 64.64 1.49
C THR A 276 -7.07 65.95 2.26
N PRO A 277 -6.14 66.12 3.21
CA PRO A 277 -5.95 67.38 3.93
C PRO A 277 -5.22 68.43 3.09
N LYS A 278 -4.67 68.05 1.92
CA LYS A 278 -3.83 68.91 1.09
C LYS A 278 -4.32 68.93 -0.34
N LEU A 279 -4.80 70.11 -0.76
CA LEU A 279 -5.06 70.38 -2.17
C LEU A 279 -3.72 70.69 -2.87
N LEU A 280 -3.45 70.02 -3.98
CA LEU A 280 -2.22 70.24 -4.75
C LEU A 280 -2.39 71.44 -5.69
N PRO A 281 -1.55 72.49 -5.57
CA PRO A 281 -1.62 73.62 -6.48
C PRO A 281 -1.23 73.21 -7.91
N ASP A 282 -1.89 73.82 -8.89
CA ASP A 282 -1.67 73.61 -10.32
C ASP A 282 -1.88 72.16 -10.81
N LEU A 283 -2.70 71.39 -10.09
CA LEU A 283 -3.14 70.07 -10.58
C LEU A 283 -4.21 70.28 -11.65
N GLU A 284 -4.07 69.59 -12.78
CA GLU A 284 -5.13 69.56 -13.80
C GLU A 284 -6.28 68.67 -13.30
N TYR A 285 -7.40 69.30 -12.99
CA TYR A 285 -8.65 68.62 -12.68
C TYR A 285 -9.51 68.54 -13.95
N SER A 286 -10.18 67.42 -14.16
CA SER A 286 -11.15 67.27 -15.25
C SER A 286 -12.47 67.96 -14.88
N ASP A 287 -13.31 68.26 -15.87
CA ASP A 287 -14.68 68.76 -15.65
C ASP A 287 -15.56 67.75 -14.88
N ALA A 288 -15.15 66.49 -14.82
CA ALA A 288 -15.81 65.44 -14.03
C ALA A 288 -15.41 65.47 -12.54
N CYS A 289 -14.45 66.31 -12.15
CA CYS A 289 -13.98 66.41 -10.78
C CYS A 289 -14.67 67.58 -10.05
N SER A 290 -15.20 67.32 -8.85
CA SER A 290 -15.74 68.34 -7.95
C SER A 290 -14.90 68.40 -6.68
N VAL A 291 -14.41 69.58 -6.33
CA VAL A 291 -13.61 69.80 -5.12
C VAL A 291 -14.51 70.33 -4.01
N LEU A 292 -14.62 69.57 -2.92
CA LEU A 292 -15.36 69.96 -1.72
C LEU A 292 -14.39 70.32 -0.60
N THR A 293 -14.33 71.61 -0.26
CA THR A 293 -13.49 72.10 0.85
C THR A 293 -14.29 72.15 2.14
N VAL A 294 -13.98 71.27 3.09
CA VAL A 294 -14.62 71.26 4.41
C VAL A 294 -13.88 72.24 5.33
N MET A 295 -14.53 73.35 5.69
CA MET A 295 -13.99 74.31 6.65
C MET A 295 -14.64 74.09 8.02
N THR A 296 -13.81 73.93 9.06
CA THR A 296 -14.26 73.82 10.46
C THR A 296 -13.63 74.92 11.31
N GLY A 297 -14.44 75.60 12.12
CA GLY A 297 -13.95 76.74 12.89
C GLY A 297 -15.07 77.53 13.59
N PRO A 298 -14.77 78.17 14.74
CA PRO A 298 -15.77 78.85 15.56
C PRO A 298 -16.43 80.07 14.88
N TRP A 299 -15.80 80.62 13.84
CA TRP A 299 -16.23 81.82 13.12
C TRP A 299 -17.12 81.54 11.90
N LEU A 300 -17.46 80.28 11.60
CA LEU A 300 -18.21 79.88 10.40
C LEU A 300 -19.74 79.89 10.55
N LYS A 301 -20.28 80.26 11.73
CA LYS A 301 -21.73 80.28 11.98
C LYS A 301 -22.53 81.17 11.00
N GLY A 302 -21.91 82.22 10.47
CA GLY A 302 -22.52 83.10 9.46
C GLY A 302 -22.55 82.48 8.06
N ALA A 303 -21.44 81.89 7.61
CA ALA A 303 -21.30 81.26 6.30
C ALA A 303 -22.12 79.96 6.16
N SER A 304 -22.28 79.21 7.25
CA SER A 304 -23.08 77.97 7.26
C SER A 304 -24.58 78.21 6.98
N LYS A 305 -25.14 79.39 7.27
CA LYS A 305 -26.54 79.72 6.94
C LYS A 305 -26.78 79.77 5.43
N VAL A 306 -25.79 80.17 4.64
CA VAL A 306 -25.88 80.24 3.18
C VAL A 306 -26.02 78.85 2.53
N TRP A 307 -25.45 77.82 3.17
CA TRP A 307 -25.54 76.44 2.69
C TRP A 307 -26.86 75.75 3.06
N SER A 308 -27.65 76.33 3.97
CA SER A 308 -28.91 75.73 4.42
C SER A 308 -30.01 75.77 3.34
N SER A 309 -29.86 76.62 2.32
CA SER A 309 -30.73 76.71 1.15
C SER A 309 -30.25 75.91 -0.06
N GLY A 310 -29.06 75.30 0.00
CA GLY A 310 -28.48 74.51 -1.11
C GLY A 310 -27.74 75.32 -2.18
N ASP A 311 -27.47 76.60 -1.94
CA ASP A 311 -26.78 77.47 -2.90
C ASP A 311 -25.25 77.23 -2.89
N SER A 312 -24.63 77.24 -4.08
CA SER A 312 -23.18 77.12 -4.22
C SER A 312 -22.48 78.46 -3.99
N TRP A 313 -21.31 78.47 -3.35
CA TRP A 313 -20.52 79.69 -3.16
C TRP A 313 -20.17 80.42 -4.47
N GLY A 314 -20.09 79.70 -5.59
CA GLY A 314 -19.81 80.28 -6.92
C GLY A 314 -20.95 81.12 -7.49
N THR A 315 -22.13 81.13 -6.84
CA THR A 315 -23.30 81.91 -7.26
C THR A 315 -23.45 83.21 -6.46
N ILE A 316 -22.60 83.43 -5.44
CA ILE A 316 -22.71 84.52 -4.47
C ILE A 316 -21.57 85.56 -4.61
N MET A 317 -20.62 85.32 -5.51
CA MET A 317 -19.64 86.32 -5.98
C MET A 317 -19.80 86.54 -7.48
#